data_AF-A0A917MTP6-F1
#
_entry.id   AF-A0A917MTP6-F1
#
_cell.length_a   1.000
_cell.length_b   1.000
_cell.length_c   1.000
_cell.angle_alpha   90.00
_cell.angle_beta   90.00
_cell.angle_gamma   90.00
#
_symmetry.space_group_name_H-M   'P 1'
#
loop_
_entity.id
_entity.type
_entity.pdbx_description
1 polymer ?
#
loop_
_entity_poly.entity_id
_entity_poly.type
_entity_poly.pdbx_seq_one_letter_code
_entity_poly.pdbx_strand_id
1 'polypeptide(L)'
;MLLITPFFHSLYAQKHNPLLQFLQNNFDSVIVYHRYSAWRTEPHYEIVAKENKRTYAFIYKNPYVYIGAQPGIMKSRLIKEALLFKNTVPDTNRYLVPARVYNEKSDSLWHTLTAADFWNLNDSLGKQNSCNTPGGGIFSSYDAEEVRLFFITRTAIMQKSFYDPEEFDKACSDDINRKKVIAARKAFAYYLTAQF
;
A
#
# COMPACT_ATOMS: atom_id res chain seq x y z
N MET A 1 -15.00 21.91 -21.78
CA MET A 1 -15.13 20.57 -21.18
C MET A 1 -13.73 20.04 -20.95
N LEU A 2 -13.19 20.24 -19.74
CA LEU A 2 -11.83 19.85 -19.38
C LEU A 2 -11.82 18.36 -19.03
N LEU A 3 -11.23 17.55 -19.90
CA LEU A 3 -10.89 16.16 -19.62
C LEU A 3 -9.72 16.15 -18.65
N ILE A 4 -10.02 16.07 -17.35
CA ILE A 4 -9.01 15.79 -16.33
C ILE A 4 -8.68 14.30 -16.48
N THR A 5 -7.58 14.02 -17.18
CA THR A 5 -7.01 12.68 -17.30
C THR A 5 -6.52 12.20 -15.93
N PRO A 6 -6.94 11.02 -15.45
CA PRO A 6 -6.52 10.50 -14.13
C PRO A 6 -5.03 10.10 -14.09
N PHE A 7 -4.37 10.02 -15.25
CA PHE A 7 -2.96 9.62 -15.37
C PHE A 7 -1.96 10.61 -14.76
N PHE A 8 -2.27 11.91 -14.68
CA PHE A 8 -1.32 12.91 -14.17
C PHE A 8 -1.25 12.98 -12.63
N HIS A 9 -2.27 12.51 -11.90
CA HIS A 9 -2.25 12.52 -10.44
C HIS A 9 -1.28 11.48 -9.84
N SER A 10 -1.08 10.35 -10.54
CA SER A 10 -0.22 9.25 -10.09
C SER A 10 1.27 9.63 -10.08
N LEU A 11 1.79 10.17 -11.19
CA LEU A 11 3.21 10.55 -11.31
C LEU A 11 3.57 11.80 -10.47
N TYR A 12 2.64 12.74 -10.30
CA TYR A 12 2.90 13.98 -9.54
C TYR A 12 2.97 13.73 -8.03
N ALA A 13 2.10 12.86 -7.49
CA ALA A 13 2.15 12.45 -6.08
C ALA A 13 3.42 11.62 -5.77
N GLN A 14 3.91 10.85 -6.74
CA GLN A 14 5.12 10.02 -6.60
C GLN A 14 6.41 10.85 -6.53
N LYS A 15 6.50 11.96 -7.28
CA LYS A 15 7.70 12.83 -7.30
C LYS A 15 7.87 13.68 -6.03
N HIS A 16 6.85 13.76 -5.17
CA HIS A 16 6.82 14.58 -3.95
C HIS A 16 6.49 13.78 -2.67
N ASN A 17 6.85 12.50 -2.60
CA ASN A 17 6.75 11.72 -1.37
C ASN A 17 8.15 11.52 -0.75
N PRO A 18 8.55 12.33 0.24
CA PRO A 18 9.85 12.24 0.91
C PRO A 18 10.17 10.84 1.43
N LEU A 19 9.18 10.11 1.94
CA LEU A 19 9.39 8.74 2.41
C LEU A 19 9.81 7.80 1.27
N LEU A 20 9.16 7.85 0.11
CA LEU A 20 9.56 6.98 -1.02
C LEU A 20 10.96 7.32 -1.54
N GLN A 21 11.33 8.61 -1.53
CA GLN A 21 12.68 9.05 -1.89
C GLN A 21 13.73 8.57 -0.88
N PHE A 22 13.44 8.69 0.42
CA PHE A 22 14.29 8.14 1.47
C PHE A 22 14.50 6.64 1.27
N LEU A 23 13.43 5.88 1.01
CA LEU A 23 13.50 4.44 0.77
C LEU A 23 14.36 4.11 -0.46
N GLN A 24 14.20 4.85 -1.56
CA GLN A 24 15.01 4.69 -2.78
C GLN A 24 16.51 4.93 -2.54
N ASN A 25 16.86 5.93 -1.74
CA ASN A 25 18.25 6.31 -1.52
C ASN A 25 18.99 5.34 -0.56
N ASN A 26 18.27 4.70 0.35
CA ASN A 26 18.88 3.96 1.46
C ASN A 26 18.81 2.44 1.33
N PHE A 27 17.97 1.89 0.44
CA PHE A 27 17.81 0.45 0.28
C PHE A 27 18.09 0.01 -1.17
N ASP A 28 18.49 -1.24 -1.36
CA ASP A 28 18.74 -1.79 -2.70
C ASP A 28 17.44 -1.96 -3.47
N SER A 29 16.42 -2.44 -2.77
CA SER A 29 15.07 -2.60 -3.30
C SER A 29 14.02 -2.54 -2.19
N VAL A 30 12.86 -1.95 -2.48
CA VAL A 30 11.75 -1.81 -1.52
C VAL A 30 10.44 -2.13 -2.22
N ILE A 31 9.56 -2.81 -1.49
CA ILE A 31 8.16 -2.98 -1.88
C ILE A 31 7.31 -2.28 -0.82
N VAL A 32 6.49 -1.32 -1.26
CA VAL A 32 5.53 -0.62 -0.42
C VAL A 32 4.13 -1.03 -0.84
N TYR A 33 3.37 -1.55 0.11
CA TYR A 33 1.94 -1.77 -0.04
C TYR A 33 1.17 -0.61 0.58
N HIS A 34 0.22 -0.06 -0.17
CA HIS A 34 -0.65 1.01 0.26
C HIS A 34 -2.10 0.69 -0.11
N ARG A 35 -2.98 0.72 0.89
CA ARG A 35 -4.42 0.69 0.67
C ARG A 35 -4.93 2.13 0.64
N TYR A 36 -5.36 2.58 -0.54
CA TYR A 36 -6.00 3.86 -0.75
C TYR A 36 -7.52 3.69 -0.79
N SER A 37 -8.25 4.65 -0.23
CA SER A 37 -9.68 4.77 -0.46
C SER A 37 -10.08 6.24 -0.49
N ALA A 38 -11.03 6.59 -1.35
CA ALA A 38 -11.59 7.95 -1.34
C ALA A 38 -12.22 8.31 0.03
N TRP A 39 -12.69 7.31 0.78
CA TRP A 39 -13.26 7.47 2.12
C TRP A 39 -12.21 7.50 3.23
N ARG A 40 -11.01 6.99 2.96
CA ARG A 40 -9.85 6.99 3.86
C ARG A 40 -8.60 7.39 3.10
N THR A 41 -8.38 8.70 3.03
CA THR A 41 -7.24 9.30 2.35
C THR A 41 -5.96 9.32 3.19
N GLU A 42 -6.04 8.86 4.44
CA GLU A 42 -4.90 8.76 5.34
C GLU A 42 -3.85 7.78 4.79
N PRO A 43 -2.57 8.17 4.71
CA PRO A 43 -1.51 7.28 4.25
C PRO A 43 -1.34 6.12 5.25
N HIS A 44 -1.43 4.89 4.75
CA HIS A 44 -1.05 3.70 5.49
C HIS A 44 -0.15 2.86 4.60
N TYR A 45 1.13 2.76 4.96
CA TYR A 45 2.11 2.01 4.21
C TYR A 45 2.64 0.83 5.01
N GLU A 46 2.67 -0.31 4.36
CA GLU A 46 3.36 -1.51 4.81
C GLU A 46 4.59 -1.67 3.92
N ILE A 47 5.78 -1.66 4.51
CA ILE A 47 7.03 -1.48 3.79
C ILE A 47 7.93 -2.66 4.09
N VAL A 48 8.45 -3.31 3.05
CA VAL A 48 9.51 -4.31 3.15
C VAL A 48 10.68 -3.87 2.28
N ALA A 49 11.86 -3.76 2.88
CA ALA A 49 13.05 -3.25 2.25
C ALA A 49 14.20 -4.26 2.35
N LYS A 50 15.01 -4.34 1.30
CA LYS A 50 16.24 -5.14 1.24
C LYS A 50 17.44 -4.21 1.18
N GLU A 51 18.40 -4.45 2.06
CA GLU A 51 19.73 -3.87 1.97
C GLU A 51 20.74 -4.99 2.24
N ASN A 52 21.61 -5.23 1.27
CA ASN A 52 22.50 -6.38 1.23
C ASN A 52 21.71 -7.69 1.41
N LYS A 53 22.11 -8.52 2.38
CA LYS A 53 21.45 -9.80 2.69
C LYS A 53 20.35 -9.66 3.75
N ARG A 54 20.08 -8.46 4.26
CA ARG A 54 19.11 -8.23 5.34
C ARG A 54 17.79 -7.69 4.80
N THR A 55 16.72 -8.16 5.41
CA THR A 55 15.36 -7.72 5.14
C THR A 55 14.87 -6.92 6.33
N TYR A 56 14.36 -5.73 6.07
CA TYR A 56 13.80 -4.80 7.05
C TYR A 56 12.32 -4.59 6.73
N ALA A 57 11.52 -4.29 7.75
CA ALA A 57 10.15 -3.87 7.53
C ALA A 57 9.77 -2.69 8.40
N PHE A 58 8.84 -1.91 7.88
CA PHE A 58 8.32 -0.71 8.52
C PHE A 58 6.83 -0.61 8.27
N ILE A 59 6.14 0.13 9.14
CA ILE A 59 4.77 0.55 8.93
C ILE A 59 4.73 2.07 9.06
N TYR A 60 4.15 2.75 8.09
CA TYR A 60 3.78 4.17 8.22
C TYR A 60 2.28 4.25 8.48
N LYS A 61 1.86 4.70 9.66
CA LYS A 61 0.44 4.79 10.00
C LYS A 61 0.13 5.84 11.05
N ASN A 62 -1.13 6.23 11.11
CA ASN A 62 -1.68 7.00 12.21
C ASN A 62 -1.82 6.10 13.45
N PRO A 63 -1.10 6.36 14.56
CA PRO A 63 -1.25 5.56 15.77
C PRO A 63 -2.51 5.94 16.58
N TYR A 64 -3.21 7.01 16.17
CA TYR A 64 -4.32 7.61 16.92
C TYR A 64 -5.70 7.38 16.26
N VAL A 65 -5.86 6.38 15.39
CA VAL A 65 -7.15 6.09 14.72
C VAL A 65 -8.22 5.56 15.69
N TYR A 66 -7.79 4.78 16.68
CA TYR A 66 -8.68 4.14 17.64
C TYR A 66 -8.59 4.82 19.01
N ILE A 67 -9.13 6.04 19.10
CA ILE A 67 -9.28 6.75 20.37
C ILE A 67 -10.55 6.20 21.03
N GLY A 68 -10.39 5.13 21.81
CA GLY A 68 -11.48 4.54 22.61
C GLY A 68 -12.01 5.49 23.69
N ALA A 69 -12.64 4.93 24.74
CA ALA A 69 -13.04 5.72 25.89
C ALA A 69 -11.79 6.27 26.60
N GLN A 70 -11.57 7.59 26.47
CA GLN A 70 -10.44 8.30 27.06
C GLN A 70 -10.97 9.52 27.83
N PRO A 71 -10.31 9.94 28.93
CA PRO A 71 -10.65 11.17 29.63
C PRO A 71 -10.68 12.38 28.68
N GLY A 72 -11.59 13.33 28.89
CA GLY A 72 -11.86 14.40 27.91
C GLY A 72 -10.62 15.19 27.45
N ILE A 73 -9.70 15.52 28.38
CA ILE A 73 -8.44 16.21 28.07
C ILE A 73 -7.53 15.33 27.20
N MET A 74 -7.39 14.05 27.55
CA MET A 74 -6.58 13.09 26.80
C MET A 74 -7.16 12.85 25.40
N LYS A 75 -8.47 12.63 25.32
CA LYS A 75 -9.19 12.47 24.04
C LYS A 75 -8.96 13.65 23.12
N SER A 76 -9.06 14.86 23.65
CA SER A 76 -8.86 16.10 22.87
C SER A 76 -7.43 16.21 22.33
N ARG A 77 -6.42 15.83 23.13
CA ARG A 77 -5.02 15.80 22.68
C ARG A 77 -4.80 14.75 21.59
N LEU A 78 -5.29 13.52 21.78
CA LEU A 78 -5.15 12.45 20.80
C LEU A 78 -5.85 12.78 19.47
N ILE A 79 -7.01 13.44 19.51
CA ILE A 79 -7.70 13.93 18.30
C ILE A 79 -6.83 14.95 17.55
N LYS A 80 -6.19 15.89 18.26
CA LYS A 80 -5.28 16.86 17.62
C LYS A 80 -4.11 16.15 16.94
N GLU A 81 -3.53 15.14 17.58
CA GLU A 81 -2.44 14.36 16.98
C GLU A 81 -2.89 13.56 15.75
N ALA A 82 -4.11 13.01 15.75
CA ALA A 82 -4.70 12.35 14.59
C ALA A 82 -4.93 13.34 13.43
N LEU A 83 -5.34 14.58 13.72
CA LEU A 83 -5.51 15.63 12.71
C LEU A 83 -4.16 16.12 12.15
N LEU A 84 -3.13 16.22 13.00
CA LEU A 84 -1.77 16.52 12.55
C LEU A 84 -1.28 15.47 11.56
N PHE A 85 -1.52 14.18 11.85
CA PHE A 85 -1.18 13.10 10.94
C PHE A 85 -1.80 13.29 9.55
N LYS A 86 -3.11 13.58 9.48
CA LYS A 86 -3.83 13.78 8.20
C LYS A 86 -3.20 14.83 7.30
N ASN A 87 -2.60 15.86 7.89
CA ASN A 87 -1.98 16.98 7.17
C ASN A 87 -0.46 16.80 6.99
N THR A 88 0.11 15.71 7.50
CA THR A 88 1.55 15.45 7.41
C THR A 88 1.85 14.67 6.14
N VAL A 89 2.74 15.22 5.31
CA VAL A 89 3.28 14.49 4.15
C VAL A 89 4.12 13.31 4.65
N PRO A 90 3.96 12.08 4.09
CA PRO A 90 4.75 10.93 4.49
C PRO A 90 6.27 11.16 4.38
N ASP A 91 6.96 10.89 5.47
CA ASP A 91 8.42 11.03 5.62
C ASP A 91 8.92 10.05 6.71
N THR A 92 10.20 10.09 7.04
CA THR A 92 10.89 9.43 8.15
C THR A 92 10.54 9.99 9.54
N ASN A 93 9.39 10.65 9.66
CA ASN A 93 8.91 11.24 10.90
C ASN A 93 8.38 10.16 11.88
N ARG A 94 7.84 10.60 13.03
CA ARG A 94 7.34 9.72 14.12
C ARG A 94 6.26 8.70 13.72
N TYR A 95 5.69 8.80 12.52
CA TYR A 95 4.68 7.88 12.03
C TYR A 95 5.27 6.69 11.26
N LEU A 96 6.55 6.74 10.89
CA LEU A 96 7.30 5.59 10.38
C LEU A 96 7.86 4.79 11.56
N VAL A 97 7.33 3.59 11.77
CA VAL A 97 7.76 2.71 12.86
C VAL A 97 8.35 1.40 12.31
N PRO A 98 9.40 0.84 12.94
CA PRO A 98 9.90 -0.47 12.57
C PRO A 98 8.83 -1.53 12.82
N ALA A 99 8.67 -2.44 11.86
CA ALA A 99 7.81 -3.59 11.99
C ALA A 99 8.65 -4.82 12.30
N ARG A 100 8.22 -5.63 13.26
CA ARG A 100 8.93 -6.85 13.63
C ARG A 100 8.62 -7.93 12.59
N VAL A 101 9.62 -8.26 11.79
CA VAL A 101 9.59 -9.51 11.00
C VAL A 101 10.43 -10.51 11.77
N TYR A 102 9.82 -11.61 12.22
CA TYR A 102 10.59 -12.67 12.87
C TYR A 102 11.66 -13.18 11.89
N ASN A 103 12.91 -13.29 12.33
CA ASN A 103 14.07 -13.52 11.45
C ASN A 103 13.91 -14.73 10.50
N GLU A 104 13.27 -15.81 10.97
CA GLU A 104 13.02 -17.02 10.15
C GLU A 104 11.99 -16.77 9.03
N LYS A 105 11.16 -15.74 9.20
CA LYS A 105 10.05 -15.38 8.33
C LYS A 105 10.36 -14.19 7.42
N SER A 106 11.42 -13.43 7.67
CA SER A 106 11.75 -12.23 6.89
C SER A 106 12.24 -12.54 5.49
N ASP A 107 13.05 -13.59 5.33
CA ASP A 107 13.46 -14.04 4.01
C ASP A 107 12.31 -14.73 3.26
N SER A 108 11.40 -15.41 3.97
CA SER A 108 10.18 -15.97 3.37
C SER A 108 9.23 -14.89 2.86
N LEU A 109 9.03 -13.81 3.63
CA LEU A 109 8.25 -12.65 3.19
C LEU A 109 8.87 -12.03 1.93
N TRP A 110 10.17 -11.73 1.97
CA TRP A 110 10.87 -11.16 0.82
C TRP A 110 10.79 -12.07 -0.39
N HIS A 111 11.03 -13.38 -0.25
CA HIS A 111 10.95 -14.35 -1.34
C HIS A 111 9.54 -14.40 -1.95
N THR A 112 8.50 -14.38 -1.11
CA THR A 112 7.11 -14.34 -1.55
C THR A 112 6.82 -13.07 -2.38
N LEU A 113 7.29 -11.92 -1.90
CA LEU A 113 7.10 -10.62 -2.55
C LEU A 113 8.07 -10.36 -3.71
N THR A 114 9.08 -11.19 -3.92
CA THR A 114 10.08 -11.02 -5.01
C THR A 114 10.17 -12.18 -5.96
N ALA A 115 9.24 -13.14 -5.88
CA ALA A 115 9.04 -14.12 -6.94
C ALA A 115 9.00 -13.40 -8.29
N ALA A 116 9.71 -13.92 -9.29
CA ALA A 116 10.12 -13.20 -10.51
C ALA A 116 8.97 -12.46 -11.22
N ASP A 117 7.75 -12.98 -11.15
CA ASP A 117 6.60 -12.37 -11.80
C ASP A 117 5.96 -11.20 -11.03
N PHE A 118 6.26 -11.04 -9.74
CA PHE A 118 5.63 -10.03 -8.90
C PHE A 118 6.12 -8.61 -9.23
N TRP A 119 7.37 -8.47 -9.67
CA TRP A 119 7.90 -7.19 -10.18
C TRP A 119 7.36 -6.84 -11.57
N ASN A 120 6.87 -7.85 -12.30
CA ASN A 120 6.36 -7.72 -13.66
C ASN A 120 4.83 -7.63 -13.72
N LEU A 121 4.17 -7.27 -12.61
CA LEU A 121 2.73 -7.10 -12.58
C LEU A 121 2.27 -6.04 -13.59
N ASN A 122 1.20 -6.37 -14.31
CA ASN A 122 0.50 -5.41 -15.14
C ASN A 122 -0.57 -4.71 -14.31
N ASP A 123 -0.61 -3.39 -14.43
CA ASP A 123 -1.58 -2.54 -13.74
C ASP A 123 -3.00 -2.88 -14.20
N SER A 124 -3.99 -2.78 -13.31
CA SER A 124 -5.39 -2.91 -13.69
C SER A 124 -6.03 -1.58 -14.14
N LEU A 125 -5.36 -0.43 -13.98
CA LEU A 125 -5.89 0.92 -14.25
C LEU A 125 -6.37 1.18 -15.69
N GLY A 126 -6.13 0.26 -16.63
CA GLY A 126 -6.68 0.32 -17.99
C GLY A 126 -7.92 -0.56 -18.21
N LYS A 127 -8.21 -1.50 -17.29
CA LYS A 127 -9.42 -2.32 -17.30
C LYS A 127 -10.38 -1.68 -16.31
N GLN A 128 -11.49 -1.19 -16.86
CA GLN A 128 -12.48 -0.33 -16.23
C GLN A 128 -12.93 -0.85 -14.86
N ASN A 129 -13.70 -0.05 -14.12
CA ASN A 129 -14.39 -0.43 -12.89
C ASN A 129 -15.44 -1.54 -13.12
N SER A 130 -15.24 -2.38 -14.13
CA SER A 130 -16.07 -3.46 -14.56
C SER A 130 -15.27 -4.61 -15.19
N CYS A 131 -15.82 -5.82 -15.13
CA CYS A 131 -15.27 -6.99 -15.79
C CYS A 131 -16.38 -7.96 -16.24
N ASN A 132 -16.07 -8.79 -17.23
CA ASN A 132 -16.98 -9.85 -17.65
C ASN A 132 -16.98 -10.98 -16.61
N THR A 133 -18.16 -11.45 -16.23
CA THR A 133 -18.32 -12.61 -15.35
C THR A 133 -18.38 -13.90 -16.18
N PRO A 134 -18.07 -15.07 -15.58
CA PRO A 134 -18.17 -16.35 -16.28
C PRO A 134 -19.57 -16.65 -16.86
N GLY A 135 -20.62 -16.03 -16.31
CA GLY A 135 -22.00 -16.15 -16.78
C GLY A 135 -22.39 -15.18 -17.91
N GLY A 136 -21.43 -14.44 -18.49
CA GLY A 136 -21.69 -13.49 -19.58
C GLY A 136 -22.25 -12.13 -19.13
N GLY A 137 -22.25 -11.84 -17.83
CA GLY A 137 -22.65 -10.55 -17.27
C GLY A 137 -21.48 -9.58 -17.12
N ILE A 138 -21.77 -8.36 -16.71
CA ILE A 138 -20.76 -7.35 -16.35
C ILE A 138 -20.87 -7.10 -14.84
N PHE A 139 -19.79 -7.35 -14.10
CA PHE A 139 -19.66 -6.90 -12.72
C PHE A 139 -19.03 -5.52 -12.70
N SER A 140 -19.46 -4.65 -11.78
CA SER A 140 -18.83 -3.35 -11.52
C SER A 140 -18.78 -3.08 -10.02
N SER A 141 -17.69 -2.47 -9.53
CA SER A 141 -17.58 -2.01 -8.14
C SER A 141 -17.48 -0.49 -8.05
N TYR A 142 -18.01 0.06 -6.96
CA TYR A 142 -18.01 1.49 -6.64
C TYR A 142 -17.47 1.79 -5.23
N ASP A 143 -16.84 0.80 -4.57
CA ASP A 143 -16.37 0.93 -3.18
C ASP A 143 -15.18 1.88 -3.02
N ALA A 144 -14.64 2.38 -4.14
CA ALA A 144 -13.58 3.38 -4.20
C ALA A 144 -12.31 2.97 -3.44
N GLU A 145 -12.07 1.66 -3.32
CA GLU A 145 -10.86 1.07 -2.75
C GLU A 145 -9.85 0.75 -3.85
N GLU A 146 -8.60 1.09 -3.60
CA GLU A 146 -7.49 0.85 -4.51
C GLU A 146 -6.29 0.34 -3.71
N VAL A 147 -5.70 -0.74 -4.18
CA VAL A 147 -4.39 -1.19 -3.71
C VAL A 147 -3.33 -0.59 -4.62
N ARG A 148 -2.36 0.11 -4.04
CA ARG A 148 -1.18 0.63 -4.73
C ARG A 148 0.06 -0.09 -4.22
N LEU A 149 0.83 -0.66 -5.13
CA LEU A 149 2.14 -1.24 -4.88
C LEU A 149 3.21 -0.31 -5.45
N PHE A 150 4.20 0.06 -4.64
CA PHE A 150 5.40 0.74 -5.11
C PHE A 150 6.57 -0.22 -5.10
N PHE A 151 7.20 -0.36 -6.26
CA PHE A 151 8.40 -1.12 -6.52
C PHE A 151 9.55 -0.14 -6.66
N ILE A 152 10.43 -0.12 -5.67
CA ILE A 152 11.50 0.87 -5.57
C ILE A 152 12.83 0.16 -5.73
N THR A 153 13.67 0.71 -6.58
CA THR A 153 15.10 0.40 -6.68
C THR A 153 15.88 1.71 -6.55
N ARG A 154 17.20 1.62 -6.44
CA ARG A 154 18.07 2.80 -6.43
C ARG A 154 17.92 3.72 -7.65
N THR A 155 17.36 3.22 -8.75
CA THR A 155 17.24 3.95 -10.01
C THR A 155 15.81 4.31 -10.39
N ALA A 156 14.80 3.65 -9.82
CA ALA A 156 13.40 3.87 -10.21
C ALA A 156 12.42 3.66 -9.04
N ILE A 157 11.30 4.37 -9.11
CA ILE A 157 10.10 4.09 -8.31
C ILE A 157 9.01 3.78 -9.34
N MET A 158 8.46 2.57 -9.31
CA MET A 158 7.36 2.15 -10.18
C MET A 158 6.11 1.92 -9.34
N GLN A 159 4.97 2.45 -9.75
CA GLN A 159 3.69 2.19 -9.10
C GLN A 159 2.86 1.21 -9.94
N LYS A 160 2.16 0.30 -9.27
CA LYS A 160 1.10 -0.54 -9.85
C LYS A 160 -0.16 -0.40 -9.01
N SER A 161 -1.29 -0.22 -9.66
CA SER A 161 -2.57 0.01 -9.00
C SER A 161 -3.58 -1.10 -9.33
N PHE A 162 -4.41 -1.42 -8.36
CA PHE A 162 -5.46 -2.43 -8.49
C PHE A 162 -6.72 -1.94 -7.81
N TYR A 163 -7.77 -1.70 -8.59
CA TYR A 163 -9.07 -1.27 -8.06
C TYR A 163 -9.83 -2.48 -7.50
N ASP A 164 -10.20 -2.38 -6.22
CA ASP A 164 -10.98 -3.37 -5.48
C ASP A 164 -10.63 -4.85 -5.81
N PRO A 165 -9.36 -5.25 -5.61
CA PRO A 165 -8.88 -6.52 -6.15
C PRO A 165 -9.66 -7.72 -5.57
N GLU A 166 -10.11 -7.68 -4.33
CA GLU A 166 -10.85 -8.79 -3.71
C GLU A 166 -12.23 -9.02 -4.31
N GLU A 167 -13.05 -7.98 -4.48
CA GLU A 167 -14.41 -8.17 -5.04
C GLU A 167 -14.37 -8.59 -6.50
N PHE A 168 -13.45 -8.01 -7.27
CA PHE A 168 -13.27 -8.44 -8.65
C PHE A 168 -12.70 -9.86 -8.76
N ASP A 169 -11.85 -10.34 -7.85
CA ASP A 169 -11.39 -11.75 -7.91
C ASP A 169 -12.54 -12.72 -7.64
N LYS A 170 -13.53 -12.34 -6.82
CA LYS A 170 -14.76 -13.13 -6.62
C LYS A 170 -15.63 -13.14 -7.87
N ALA A 171 -15.76 -12.00 -8.56
CA ALA A 171 -16.67 -11.85 -9.70
C ALA A 171 -16.06 -12.30 -11.04
N CYS A 172 -14.76 -12.10 -11.25
CA CYS A 172 -14.01 -12.39 -12.47
C CYS A 172 -12.58 -12.87 -12.13
N SER A 173 -12.50 -14.13 -11.74
CA SER A 173 -11.34 -14.76 -11.12
C SER A 173 -10.17 -15.10 -12.07
N ASP A 174 -10.22 -14.72 -13.35
CA ASP A 174 -9.20 -15.12 -14.33
C ASP A 174 -7.94 -14.23 -14.31
N ASP A 175 -7.93 -13.12 -13.55
CA ASP A 175 -6.80 -12.19 -13.51
C ASP A 175 -5.69 -12.65 -12.53
N ILE A 176 -4.63 -13.22 -13.08
CA ILE A 176 -3.47 -13.67 -12.31
C ILE A 176 -2.72 -12.54 -11.58
N ASN A 177 -2.73 -11.30 -12.10
CA ASN A 177 -2.08 -10.17 -11.43
C ASN A 177 -2.84 -9.80 -10.16
N ARG A 178 -4.17 -9.79 -10.25
CA ARG A 178 -5.07 -9.54 -9.12
C ARG A 178 -4.85 -10.55 -7.99
N LYS A 179 -4.79 -11.84 -8.34
CA LYS A 179 -4.49 -12.92 -7.37
C LYS A 179 -3.15 -12.73 -6.68
N LYS A 180 -2.11 -12.33 -7.42
CA LYS A 180 -0.79 -12.03 -6.87
C LYS A 180 -0.83 -10.85 -5.89
N VAL A 181 -1.60 -9.80 -6.19
CA VAL A 181 -1.79 -8.64 -5.30
C VAL A 181 -2.51 -9.03 -4.02
N ILE A 182 -3.58 -9.83 -4.12
CA ILE A 182 -4.30 -10.37 -2.95
C ILE A 182 -3.37 -11.24 -2.09
N ALA A 183 -2.53 -12.08 -2.72
CA ALA A 183 -1.55 -12.89 -2.01
C ALA A 183 -0.50 -12.02 -1.30
N ALA A 184 -0.02 -10.95 -1.94
CA ALA A 184 0.90 -10.00 -1.33
C ALA A 184 0.27 -9.33 -0.10
N ARG A 185 -0.97 -8.83 -0.19
CA ARG A 185 -1.70 -8.28 0.97
C ARG A 185 -1.76 -9.27 2.13
N LYS A 186 -2.09 -10.54 1.84
CA LYS A 186 -2.12 -11.60 2.87
C LYS A 186 -0.75 -11.82 3.49
N ALA A 187 0.32 -11.77 2.70
CA ALA A 187 1.69 -11.86 3.19
C ALA A 187 2.04 -10.67 4.09
N PHE A 188 1.79 -9.44 3.66
CA PHE A 188 1.99 -8.25 4.50
C PHE A 188 1.22 -8.35 5.82
N ALA A 189 -0.06 -8.69 5.80
CA ALA A 189 -0.86 -8.84 7.01
C ALA A 189 -0.39 -9.98 7.94
N TYR A 190 0.10 -11.09 7.37
CA TYR A 190 0.60 -12.23 8.14
C TYR A 190 1.95 -11.94 8.80
N TYR A 191 2.87 -11.32 8.05
CA TYR A 191 4.25 -11.13 8.48
C TYR A 191 4.47 -9.81 9.22
N LEU A 192 3.68 -8.78 8.93
CA LEU A 192 3.73 -7.49 9.62
C LEU A 192 2.61 -7.42 10.66
N THR A 193 2.90 -7.86 11.87
CA THR A 193 2.08 -7.53 13.04
C THR A 193 2.62 -6.25 13.64
N ALA A 194 1.80 -5.19 13.65
CA ALA A 194 2.14 -4.01 14.41
C ALA A 194 2.00 -4.33 15.90
N GLN A 195 3.11 -4.31 16.64
CA GLN A 195 3.05 -4.24 18.09
C GLN A 195 2.70 -2.81 18.49
N PHE A 196 1.51 -2.63 19.05
CA PHE A 196 1.20 -1.55 19.97
C PHE A 196 0.63 -2.18 21.23
#